data_AF-A0A136KFW4-F1
#
_entry.id   AF-A0A136KFW4-F1
#
_cell.length_a   1.000
_cell.length_b   1.000
_cell.length_c   1.000
_cell.angle_alpha   90.00
_cell.angle_beta   90.00
_cell.angle_gamma   90.00
#
_symmetry.space_group_name_H-M   'P 1'
#
loop_
_entity.id
_entity.type
_entity.pdbx_description
1 polymer ?
#
loop_
_entity_poly.entity_id
_entity_poly.type
_entity_poly.pdbx_seq_one_letter_code
_entity_poly.pdbx_strand_id
1 'polypeptide(L)'
;MAIYYLIAFFANIKSFLLLPITSWPKNILEIFTFINVPSYSEFILPFVLYGLLILLFRPLLKRVVQSLFYSSLLGLVLFFVGTYLHQNVVYLPAGYYSSFLWGFSDWFRFPIFQYAPILLLGMNWVASTRKLGGVLKITRTLLMLLFWLFLLVGFNYGAYTPNAETAVLLPGIYLDRWPPSLQFLVVGLFFVFFVLLVVQLVRAIDQKGLAFGIFDFFGKNAISFYVVHILLLYTYRYTINQRIDNPLVFTGVFLLFFDFVFFYL
;
A
#
# COMPACT_ATOMS: atom_id res chain seq x y z
N MET A 1 19.09 -1.59 -0.71
CA MET A 1 19.72 -0.25 -0.74
C MET A 1 20.48 0.00 -2.05
N ALA A 2 21.46 -0.81 -2.45
CA ALA A 2 22.20 -0.59 -3.70
C ALA A 2 21.32 -0.41 -4.96
N ILE A 3 20.29 -1.24 -5.11
CA ILE A 3 19.34 -1.18 -6.24
C ILE A 3 18.49 0.10 -6.22
N TYR A 4 18.14 0.62 -5.03
CA TYR A 4 17.47 1.91 -4.92
C TYR A 4 18.34 3.03 -5.46
N TYR A 5 19.60 3.10 -5.02
CA TYR A 5 20.53 4.12 -5.48
C TYR A 5 20.72 4.03 -6.99
N LEU A 6 20.87 2.82 -7.55
CA LEU A 6 20.95 2.62 -8.98
C LEU A 6 19.73 3.20 -9.71
N ILE A 7 18.50 2.85 -9.30
CA ILE A 7 17.26 3.40 -9.88
C ILE A 7 17.21 4.92 -9.73
N ALA A 8 17.58 5.46 -8.56
CA ALA A 8 17.53 6.90 -8.30
C ALA A 8 18.51 7.69 -9.17
N PHE A 9 19.72 7.17 -9.38
CA PHE A 9 20.70 7.75 -10.29
C PHE A 9 20.22 7.71 -11.75
N PHE A 10 19.70 6.58 -12.22
CA PHE A 10 19.19 6.47 -13.60
C PHE A 10 17.96 7.33 -13.85
N ALA A 11 17.03 7.40 -12.90
CA ALA A 11 15.84 8.24 -13.01
C ALA A 11 16.19 9.75 -13.07
N ASN A 12 17.29 10.15 -12.43
CA ASN A 12 17.77 11.53 -12.42
C ASN A 12 18.85 11.82 -13.48
N ILE A 13 19.17 10.90 -14.38
CA ILE A 13 20.25 11.08 -15.37
C ILE A 13 20.03 12.30 -16.26
N LYS A 14 18.76 12.57 -16.63
CA LYS A 14 18.40 13.78 -17.40
C LYS A 14 18.72 15.06 -16.63
N SER A 15 18.49 15.08 -15.33
CA SER A 15 18.82 16.22 -14.46
C SER A 15 20.33 16.46 -14.40
N PHE A 16 21.13 15.39 -14.36
CA PHE A 16 22.60 15.50 -14.41
C PHE A 16 23.13 16.00 -15.76
N LEU A 17 22.48 15.61 -16.86
CA LEU A 17 22.89 16.02 -18.21
C LEU A 17 22.49 17.48 -18.54
N LEU A 18 21.39 17.97 -17.97
CA LEU A 18 20.85 19.31 -18.25
C LEU A 18 21.40 20.40 -17.33
N LEU A 19 21.91 20.03 -16.15
CA LEU A 19 22.41 20.98 -15.16
C LEU A 19 23.95 21.08 -15.17
N PRO A 20 24.53 22.25 -14.79
CA PRO A 20 25.98 22.39 -14.68
C PRO A 20 26.60 21.36 -13.72
N ILE A 21 27.83 20.90 -14.02
CA ILE A 21 28.58 19.94 -13.19
C ILE A 21 28.72 20.40 -11.73
N THR A 22 28.75 21.71 -11.48
CA THR A 22 28.81 22.28 -10.11
C THR A 22 27.59 21.93 -9.25
N SER A 23 26.45 21.59 -9.86
CA SER A 23 25.24 21.15 -9.15
C SER A 23 25.24 19.66 -8.79
N TRP A 24 26.14 18.87 -9.36
CA TRP A 24 26.12 17.41 -9.20
C TRP A 24 26.34 16.96 -7.75
N PRO A 25 27.28 17.53 -6.96
CA PRO A 25 27.46 17.12 -5.57
C PRO A 25 26.19 17.30 -4.73
N LYS A 26 25.46 18.40 -4.95
CA LYS A 26 24.18 18.66 -4.28
C LYS A 26 23.14 17.62 -4.66
N ASN A 27 22.94 17.36 -5.97
CA ASN A 27 21.96 16.37 -6.43
C ASN A 27 22.29 14.95 -5.94
N ILE A 28 23.57 14.59 -5.93
CA ILE A 28 24.04 13.30 -5.40
C ILE A 28 23.73 13.20 -3.91
N LEU A 29 24.07 14.24 -3.14
CA LEU A 29 23.78 14.29 -1.71
C LEU A 29 22.27 14.18 -1.46
N GLU A 30 21.46 14.91 -2.21
CA GLU A 30 19.99 14.85 -2.12
C GLU A 30 19.44 13.46 -2.43
N ILE A 31 20.01 12.70 -3.38
CA ILE A 31 19.63 11.30 -3.61
C ILE A 31 20.03 10.43 -2.40
N PHE A 32 21.24 10.61 -1.85
CA PHE A 32 21.71 9.83 -0.71
C PHE A 32 20.95 10.12 0.59
N THR A 33 20.54 11.36 0.81
CA THR A 33 19.73 11.78 1.97
C THR A 33 18.25 11.59 1.75
N PHE A 34 17.85 10.92 0.66
CA PHE A 34 16.47 10.69 0.26
C PHE A 34 15.67 11.98 0.17
N ILE A 35 16.28 13.11 -0.21
CA ILE A 35 15.62 14.40 -0.50
C ILE A 35 15.02 14.40 -1.90
N ASN A 36 15.80 13.95 -2.87
CA ASN A 36 15.37 13.79 -4.26
C ASN A 36 15.11 12.31 -4.54
N VAL A 37 13.91 11.86 -4.20
CA VAL A 37 13.47 10.48 -4.42
C VAL A 37 12.66 10.46 -5.72
N PRO A 38 13.01 9.63 -6.72
CA PRO A 38 12.19 9.49 -7.91
C PRO A 38 10.74 9.17 -7.53
N SER A 39 9.80 9.80 -8.24
CA SER A 39 8.38 9.51 -8.07
C SER A 39 8.15 8.01 -8.08
N TYR A 40 7.25 7.55 -7.22
CA TYR A 40 6.95 6.13 -7.02
C TYR A 40 8.05 5.29 -6.38
N SER A 41 9.23 5.80 -6.01
CA SER A 41 10.20 5.06 -5.17
C SER A 41 10.16 5.49 -3.70
N GLU A 42 9.28 6.44 -3.40
CA GLU A 42 9.09 7.10 -2.11
C GLU A 42 8.64 6.16 -0.99
N PHE A 43 8.05 5.01 -1.32
CA PHE A 43 7.64 4.00 -0.35
C PHE A 43 8.84 3.23 0.25
N ILE A 44 10.02 3.26 -0.40
CA ILE A 44 11.21 2.51 0.06
C ILE A 44 11.65 3.02 1.42
N LEU A 45 11.70 4.34 1.61
CA LEU A 45 12.12 4.92 2.88
C LEU A 45 11.16 4.58 4.03
N PRO A 46 9.83 4.70 3.88
CA PRO A 46 8.84 4.14 4.81
C PRO A 46 9.09 2.68 5.16
N PHE A 47 9.41 1.79 4.21
CA PHE A 47 9.73 0.40 4.54
C PHE A 47 11.02 0.27 5.36
N VAL A 48 12.04 1.07 5.06
CA VAL A 48 13.28 1.13 5.87
C VAL A 48 12.96 1.61 7.28
N LEU A 49 12.21 2.69 7.41
CA LEU A 49 11.77 3.24 8.70
C LEU A 49 10.92 2.23 9.47
N TYR A 50 9.98 1.54 8.82
CA TYR A 50 9.21 0.47 9.44
C TYR A 50 10.10 -0.68 9.90
N GLY A 51 11.08 -1.10 9.10
CA GLY A 51 12.05 -2.12 9.50
C GLY A 51 12.82 -1.72 10.77
N LEU A 52 13.26 -0.46 10.84
CA LEU A 52 13.93 0.10 12.02
C LEU A 52 12.99 0.18 13.23
N LEU A 53 11.76 0.68 13.05
CA LEU A 53 10.75 0.73 14.11
C LEU A 53 10.41 -0.67 14.64
N ILE A 54 10.30 -1.66 13.75
CA ILE A 54 10.07 -3.06 14.14
C ILE A 54 11.22 -3.59 14.98
N LEU A 55 12.46 -3.26 14.62
CA LEU A 55 13.65 -3.68 15.36
C LEU A 55 13.73 -3.02 16.74
N LEU A 56 13.53 -1.70 16.82
CA LEU A 56 13.61 -0.92 18.06
C LEU A 56 12.47 -1.26 19.02
N PHE A 57 11.24 -1.37 18.52
CA PHE A 57 10.04 -1.60 19.33
C PHE A 57 9.57 -3.06 19.33
N ARG A 58 10.45 -4.01 18.98
CA ARG A 58 10.12 -5.43 18.83
C ARG A 58 9.33 -6.01 20.03
N PRO A 59 9.71 -5.80 21.30
CA PRO A 59 8.99 -6.40 22.43
C PRO A 59 7.56 -5.86 22.56
N LEU A 60 7.38 -4.55 22.35
CA LEU A 60 6.08 -3.89 22.39
C LEU A 60 5.20 -4.38 21.23
N LEU A 61 5.73 -4.35 20.01
CA LEU A 61 5.00 -4.79 18.82
C LEU A 61 4.58 -6.25 18.92
N LYS A 62 5.43 -7.13 19.47
CA LYS A 62 5.08 -8.54 19.67
C LYS A 62 3.84 -8.69 20.57
N ARG A 63 3.73 -7.90 21.65
CA ARG A 63 2.57 -7.94 22.55
C ARG A 63 1.31 -7.39 21.87
N VAL A 64 1.43 -6.26 21.19
CA VAL A 64 0.31 -5.63 20.47
C VAL A 64 -0.24 -6.57 19.39
N VAL A 65 0.64 -7.12 18.57
CA VAL A 65 0.32 -7.98 17.42
C VAL A 65 -0.32 -9.31 17.83
N GLN A 66 -0.18 -9.76 19.07
CA GLN A 66 -0.84 -10.98 19.55
C GLN A 66 -2.36 -10.80 19.80
N SER A 67 -2.84 -9.57 19.90
CA SER A 67 -4.25 -9.25 20.15
C SER A 67 -4.81 -8.39 19.03
N LEU A 68 -5.92 -8.84 18.42
CA LEU A 68 -6.61 -8.05 17.40
C LEU A 68 -7.07 -6.70 17.97
N PHE A 69 -7.60 -6.69 19.19
CA PHE A 69 -8.05 -5.47 19.86
C PHE A 69 -6.93 -4.45 20.03
N TYR A 70 -5.78 -4.85 20.59
CA TYR A 70 -4.66 -3.93 20.80
C TYR A 70 -4.04 -3.47 19.47
N SER A 71 -3.99 -4.35 18.46
CA SER A 71 -3.50 -3.99 17.12
C SER A 71 -4.39 -2.94 16.46
N SER A 72 -5.72 -3.13 16.50
CA SER A 72 -6.69 -2.17 15.97
C SER A 72 -6.66 -0.86 16.74
N LEU A 73 -6.64 -0.90 18.07
CA LEU A 73 -6.62 0.29 18.92
C LEU A 73 -5.36 1.13 18.66
N LEU A 74 -4.17 0.52 18.70
CA LEU A 74 -2.93 1.24 18.42
C LEU A 74 -2.90 1.78 16.99
N GLY A 75 -3.37 1.00 16.02
CA GLY A 75 -3.48 1.44 14.63
C GLY A 75 -4.36 2.68 14.48
N LEU A 76 -5.56 2.67 15.06
CA LEU A 76 -6.48 3.81 15.03
C LEU A 76 -5.92 5.02 15.78
N VAL A 77 -5.29 4.84 16.94
CA VAL A 77 -4.63 5.93 17.67
C VAL A 77 -3.56 6.58 16.80
N LEU A 78 -2.68 5.78 16.18
CA LEU A 78 -1.66 6.30 15.27
C LEU A 78 -2.28 6.99 14.06
N PHE A 79 -3.34 6.43 13.47
CA PHE A 79 -4.05 7.06 12.37
C PHE A 79 -4.56 8.46 12.73
N PHE A 80 -5.29 8.59 13.84
CA PHE A 80 -5.85 9.87 14.26
C PHE A 80 -4.76 10.87 14.68
N VAL A 81 -3.71 10.41 15.36
CA VAL A 81 -2.54 11.25 15.67
C VAL A 81 -1.87 11.74 14.39
N GLY A 82 -1.67 10.86 13.40
CA GLY A 82 -1.11 11.23 12.10
C GLY A 82 -1.96 12.27 11.37
N THR A 83 -3.28 12.06 11.31
CA THR A 83 -4.22 13.00 10.70
C THR A 83 -4.23 14.36 11.41
N TYR A 84 -4.21 14.36 12.75
CA TYR A 84 -4.12 15.59 13.53
C TYR A 84 -2.81 16.34 13.26
N LEU A 85 -1.67 15.64 13.27
CA LEU A 85 -0.36 16.24 12.98
C LEU A 85 -0.29 16.76 11.55
N HIS A 86 -0.85 16.05 10.58
CA HIS A 86 -0.91 16.48 9.18
C HIS A 86 -1.63 17.83 9.02
N GLN A 87 -2.74 18.01 9.72
CA GLN A 87 -3.56 19.23 9.63
C GLN A 87 -2.96 20.41 10.38
N ASN A 88 -2.24 20.17 11.49
CA ASN A 88 -1.81 21.23 12.40
C ASN A 88 -0.31 21.57 12.30
N VAL A 89 0.51 20.69 11.75
CA VAL A 89 1.98 20.87 11.69
C VAL A 89 2.38 21.22 10.26
N VAL A 90 2.06 22.46 9.85
CA VAL A 90 2.24 22.93 8.46
C VAL A 90 3.63 23.55 8.21
N TYR A 91 4.38 23.95 9.24
CA TYR A 91 5.60 24.77 9.06
C TYR A 91 6.77 24.43 10.01
N LEU A 92 7.21 23.17 10.06
CA LEU A 92 8.48 22.85 10.72
C LEU A 92 9.64 22.92 9.71
N PRO A 93 10.83 23.44 10.10
CA PRO A 93 12.06 23.35 9.30
C PRO A 93 12.45 21.90 8.95
N ALA A 94 11.96 20.93 9.75
CA ALA A 94 12.09 19.49 9.51
C ALA A 94 10.95 18.87 8.67
N GLY A 95 10.09 19.70 8.06
CA GLY A 95 8.87 19.30 7.34
C GLY A 95 9.10 18.21 6.28
N TYR A 96 10.30 18.21 5.68
CA TYR A 96 10.75 17.15 4.79
C TYR A 96 10.71 15.77 5.49
N TYR A 97 11.46 15.59 6.58
CA TYR A 97 11.59 14.27 7.21
C TYR A 97 10.32 13.86 7.94
N SER A 98 9.60 14.84 8.48
CA SER A 98 8.37 14.58 9.20
C SER A 98 7.20 14.16 8.29
N SER A 99 7.25 14.53 7.00
CA SER A 99 6.27 14.07 6.01
C SER A 99 6.24 12.55 5.82
N PHE A 100 7.31 11.81 6.16
CA PHE A 100 7.28 10.34 6.16
C PHE A 100 6.46 9.76 7.32
N LEU A 101 6.29 10.51 8.41
CA LEU A 101 5.55 10.06 9.57
C LEU A 101 4.06 10.36 9.44
N TRP A 102 3.69 11.59 9.08
CA TRP A 102 2.29 12.03 9.04
C TRP A 102 1.86 12.68 7.72
N GLY A 103 2.71 12.70 6.70
CA GLY A 103 2.38 13.26 5.39
C GLY A 103 2.50 14.78 5.33
N PHE A 104 2.66 15.29 4.11
CA PHE A 104 2.70 16.72 3.78
C PHE A 104 2.18 16.90 2.35
N SER A 105 1.37 17.94 2.10
CA SER A 105 0.62 18.13 0.85
C SER A 105 1.47 18.01 -0.41
N ASP A 106 2.69 18.56 -0.37
CA ASP A 106 3.47 18.81 -1.60
C ASP A 106 4.38 17.64 -1.99
N TRP A 107 4.53 16.64 -1.12
CA TRP A 107 5.55 15.61 -1.31
C TRP A 107 4.99 14.20 -1.52
N PHE A 108 3.68 13.98 -1.49
CA PHE A 108 2.98 12.70 -1.80
C PHE A 108 3.65 11.40 -1.33
N ARG A 109 4.30 11.42 -0.16
CA ARG A 109 5.13 10.31 0.35
C ARG A 109 4.31 9.12 0.81
N PHE A 110 4.76 8.36 1.80
CA PHE A 110 3.92 7.38 2.49
C PHE A 110 3.89 7.76 3.97
N PRO A 111 2.73 8.15 4.54
CA PRO A 111 2.64 8.71 5.87
C PRO A 111 2.42 7.56 6.87
N ILE A 112 3.49 7.17 7.55
CA ILE A 112 3.57 5.95 8.37
C ILE A 112 2.42 5.83 9.37
N PHE A 113 2.07 6.91 10.07
CA PHE A 113 1.04 6.89 11.10
C PHE A 113 -0.34 6.55 10.54
N GLN A 114 -0.70 7.10 9.39
CA GLN A 114 -2.00 6.83 8.76
C GLN A 114 -2.05 5.43 8.11
N TYR A 115 -0.94 4.81 7.74
CA TYR A 115 -0.94 3.40 7.28
C TYR A 115 -0.71 2.38 8.41
N ALA A 116 -0.44 2.83 9.63
CA ALA A 116 -0.24 1.95 10.79
C ALA A 116 -1.40 0.96 11.04
N PRO A 117 -2.70 1.30 10.84
CA PRO A 117 -3.78 0.32 10.93
C PRO A 117 -3.56 -0.90 10.03
N ILE A 118 -3.21 -0.69 8.77
CA ILE A 118 -3.00 -1.77 7.80
C ILE A 118 -1.81 -2.63 8.23
N LEU A 119 -0.70 -1.99 8.62
CA LEU A 119 0.50 -2.70 9.03
C LEU A 119 0.25 -3.58 10.26
N LEU A 120 -0.32 -3.02 11.32
CA LEU A 120 -0.56 -3.74 12.57
C LEU A 120 -1.57 -4.88 12.39
N LEU A 121 -2.63 -4.65 11.60
CA LEU A 121 -3.58 -5.71 11.24
C LEU A 121 -2.91 -6.81 10.41
N GLY A 122 -2.04 -6.46 9.47
CA GLY A 122 -1.27 -7.43 8.68
C GLY A 122 -0.33 -8.28 9.56
N MET A 123 0.38 -7.64 10.49
CA MET A 123 1.22 -8.35 11.46
C MET A 123 0.39 -9.27 12.37
N ASN A 124 -0.75 -8.79 12.88
CA ASN A 124 -1.68 -9.58 13.70
C ASN A 124 -2.22 -10.79 12.93
N TRP A 125 -2.60 -10.59 11.67
CA TRP A 125 -3.04 -11.64 10.78
C TRP A 125 -1.99 -12.74 10.66
N VAL A 126 -0.75 -12.39 10.34
CA VAL A 126 0.35 -13.35 10.24
C VAL A 126 0.57 -14.08 11.56
N ALA A 127 0.65 -13.36 12.68
CA ALA A 127 0.88 -13.94 13.99
C ALA A 127 -0.21 -14.94 14.40
N SER A 128 -1.47 -14.60 14.14
CA SER A 128 -2.62 -15.40 14.54
C SER A 128 -2.99 -16.52 13.56
N THR A 129 -2.44 -16.52 12.34
CA THR A 129 -2.71 -17.56 11.32
C THR A 129 -1.54 -18.50 11.05
N ARG A 130 -0.34 -18.21 11.57
CA ARG A 130 0.88 -19.00 11.31
C ARG A 130 0.76 -20.50 11.64
N LYS A 131 -0.02 -20.86 12.66
CA LYS A 131 -0.20 -22.24 13.12
C LYS A 131 -1.49 -22.90 12.63
N LEU A 132 -2.30 -22.21 11.84
CA LEU A 132 -3.59 -22.74 11.38
C LEU A 132 -3.38 -23.65 10.17
N GLY A 133 -4.17 -24.72 10.08
CA GLY A 133 -4.27 -25.54 8.87
C GLY A 133 -4.87 -24.76 7.70
N GLY A 134 -4.65 -25.24 6.47
CA GLY A 134 -5.04 -24.55 5.24
C GLY A 134 -6.52 -24.17 5.18
N VAL A 135 -7.42 -25.12 5.46
CA VAL A 135 -8.88 -24.90 5.43
C VAL A 135 -9.28 -23.79 6.42
N LEU A 136 -8.83 -23.87 7.66
CA LEU A 136 -9.17 -22.88 8.69
C LEU A 136 -8.62 -21.48 8.35
N LYS A 137 -7.44 -21.43 7.71
CA LYS A 137 -6.86 -20.18 7.22
C LYS A 137 -7.69 -19.56 6.10
N ILE A 138 -8.17 -20.37 5.15
CA ILE A 138 -9.07 -19.94 4.06
C ILE A 138 -10.37 -19.39 4.66
N THR A 139 -11.04 -20.15 5.53
CA THR A 139 -12.30 -19.72 6.18
C THR A 139 -12.12 -18.40 6.90
N ARG A 140 -11.05 -18.25 7.69
CA ARG A 140 -10.79 -16.99 8.39
C ARG A 140 -10.51 -15.83 7.43
N THR A 141 -9.83 -16.09 6.30
CA THR A 141 -9.54 -15.06 5.28
C THR A 141 -10.84 -14.59 4.64
N LEU A 142 -11.74 -15.53 4.32
CA LEU A 142 -13.07 -15.24 3.80
C LEU A 142 -13.90 -14.43 4.79
N LEU A 143 -13.90 -14.77 6.08
CA LEU A 143 -14.62 -14.00 7.10
C LEU A 143 -14.10 -12.57 7.22
N MET A 144 -12.77 -12.36 7.17
CA MET A 144 -12.20 -11.02 7.15
C MET A 144 -12.57 -10.26 5.87
N LEU A 145 -12.54 -10.92 4.72
CA LEU A 145 -12.95 -10.33 3.45
C LEU A 145 -14.41 -9.86 3.50
N LEU A 146 -15.32 -10.71 4.00
CA LEU A 146 -16.74 -10.37 4.17
C LEU A 146 -16.94 -9.23 5.17
N PHE A 147 -16.16 -9.19 6.26
CA PHE A 147 -16.19 -8.08 7.21
C PHE A 147 -15.79 -6.75 6.55
N TRP A 148 -14.70 -6.73 5.77
CA TRP A 148 -14.28 -5.52 5.05
C TRP A 148 -15.28 -5.13 3.96
N LEU A 149 -15.88 -6.10 3.26
CA LEU A 149 -16.95 -5.86 2.30
C LEU A 149 -18.17 -5.23 2.99
N PHE A 150 -18.57 -5.73 4.16
CA PHE A 150 -19.64 -5.16 4.95
C PHE A 150 -19.36 -3.70 5.33
N LEU A 151 -18.14 -3.39 5.78
CA LEU A 151 -17.74 -2.00 6.06
C LEU A 151 -17.76 -1.12 4.81
N LEU A 152 -17.27 -1.63 3.67
CA LEU A 152 -17.35 -0.91 2.39
C LEU A 152 -18.79 -0.58 2.01
N VAL A 153 -19.70 -1.56 2.07
CA VAL A 153 -21.12 -1.34 1.78
C VAL A 153 -21.72 -0.37 2.79
N GLY A 154 -21.41 -0.51 4.09
CA GLY A 154 -21.89 0.38 5.15
C GLY A 154 -21.47 1.84 4.95
N PHE A 155 -20.20 2.09 4.60
CA PHE A 155 -19.71 3.44 4.29
C PHE A 155 -20.40 4.05 3.06
N ASN A 156 -20.87 3.22 2.12
CA ASN A 156 -21.52 3.68 0.89
C ASN A 156 -23.06 3.62 0.93
N TYR A 157 -23.67 3.10 2.00
CA TYR A 157 -25.12 2.89 2.07
C TYR A 157 -25.92 4.20 1.88
N GLY A 158 -25.43 5.30 2.45
CA GLY A 158 -26.04 6.64 2.30
C GLY A 158 -25.78 7.31 0.95
N ALA A 159 -24.82 6.82 0.15
CA ALA A 159 -24.54 7.35 -1.18
C ALA A 159 -25.54 6.87 -2.25
N TYR A 160 -26.33 5.82 -1.95
CA TYR A 160 -27.29 5.21 -2.87
C TYR A 160 -28.76 5.57 -2.56
N THR A 161 -29.03 6.55 -1.68
CA THR A 161 -30.40 6.95 -1.39
C THR A 161 -31.01 7.72 -2.57
N PRO A 162 -32.19 7.32 -3.09
CA PRO A 162 -32.77 7.82 -4.34
C PRO A 162 -33.38 9.24 -4.29
N ASN A 163 -33.13 10.03 -3.24
CA ASN A 163 -33.55 11.44 -3.20
C ASN A 163 -32.57 12.30 -4.02
N ALA A 164 -32.74 12.18 -5.33
CA ALA A 164 -31.87 12.62 -6.40
C ALA A 164 -32.05 14.12 -6.74
N GLU A 165 -31.63 15.01 -5.85
CA GLU A 165 -31.22 16.38 -6.25
C GLU A 165 -29.86 16.79 -5.68
N THR A 166 -29.37 16.11 -4.64
CA THR A 166 -28.03 16.36 -4.06
C THR A 166 -27.05 15.19 -4.23
N ALA A 167 -27.52 14.04 -4.73
CA ALA A 167 -26.76 12.78 -4.77
C ALA A 167 -25.70 12.67 -5.90
N VAL A 168 -25.49 13.72 -6.73
CA VAL A 168 -24.64 13.62 -7.93
C VAL A 168 -23.48 14.64 -7.98
N LEU A 169 -23.34 15.56 -7.02
CA LEU A 169 -22.29 16.61 -7.09
C LEU A 169 -21.17 16.53 -6.05
N LEU A 170 -21.27 15.63 -5.07
CA LEU A 170 -20.13 15.24 -4.25
C LEU A 170 -20.09 13.73 -4.27
N PRO A 171 -19.26 13.09 -5.12
CA PRO A 171 -18.86 11.71 -4.86
C PRO A 171 -18.11 11.72 -3.53
N GLY A 172 -18.85 11.69 -2.41
CA GLY A 172 -18.38 11.78 -1.03
C GLY A 172 -17.65 10.51 -0.56
N ILE A 173 -17.14 9.74 -1.52
CA ILE A 173 -16.08 8.79 -1.27
C ILE A 173 -14.79 9.61 -1.36
N TYR A 174 -14.41 10.25 -0.26
CA TYR A 174 -13.06 10.79 -0.13
C TYR A 174 -12.10 9.59 -0.10
N LEU A 175 -11.82 8.99 -1.27
CA LEU A 175 -10.71 8.04 -1.47
C LEU A 175 -9.41 8.83 -1.57
N ASP A 176 -9.23 9.78 -0.66
CA ASP A 176 -8.00 10.54 -0.58
C ASP A 176 -6.91 9.53 -0.31
N ARG A 177 -6.01 9.41 -1.28
CA ARG A 177 -4.81 8.60 -1.15
C ARG A 177 -3.82 9.24 -0.19
N TRP A 178 -3.88 10.57 -0.05
CA TRP A 178 -2.86 11.37 0.60
C TRP A 178 -3.43 12.60 1.34
N PRO A 179 -3.35 12.63 2.68
CA PRO A 179 -3.15 11.45 3.55
C PRO A 179 -4.28 10.43 3.29
N PRO A 180 -4.03 9.12 3.50
CA PRO A 180 -5.05 8.13 3.20
C PRO A 180 -6.27 8.33 4.10
N SER A 181 -7.46 8.39 3.49
CA SER A 181 -8.70 8.36 4.26
C SER A 181 -8.95 6.98 4.87
N LEU A 182 -9.82 6.93 5.87
CA LEU A 182 -10.21 5.67 6.51
C LEU A 182 -10.88 4.72 5.48
N GLN A 183 -11.69 5.28 4.58
CA GLN A 183 -12.32 4.55 3.48
C GLN A 183 -11.30 3.98 2.51
N PHE A 184 -10.25 4.76 2.16
CA PHE A 184 -9.15 4.29 1.33
C PHE A 184 -8.44 3.08 1.98
N LEU A 185 -8.21 3.11 3.29
CA LEU A 185 -7.61 1.98 4.01
C LEU A 185 -8.52 0.74 4.02
N VAL A 186 -9.83 0.93 4.17
CA VAL A 186 -10.83 -0.16 4.13
C VAL A 186 -10.83 -0.83 2.75
N VAL A 187 -10.82 -0.06 1.66
CA VAL A 187 -10.68 -0.59 0.29
C VAL A 187 -9.38 -1.37 0.15
N GLY A 188 -8.27 -0.80 0.65
CA GLY A 188 -6.97 -1.48 0.65
C GLY A 188 -6.99 -2.81 1.39
N LEU A 189 -7.60 -2.87 2.57
CA LEU A 189 -7.73 -4.10 3.36
C LEU A 189 -8.62 -5.14 2.68
N PHE A 190 -9.77 -4.73 2.13
CA PHE A 190 -10.61 -5.61 1.31
C PHE A 190 -9.80 -6.25 0.18
N PHE A 191 -9.07 -5.44 -0.59
CA PHE A 191 -8.24 -5.93 -1.70
C PHE A 191 -7.14 -6.89 -1.23
N VAL A 192 -6.44 -6.56 -0.14
CA VAL A 192 -5.41 -7.43 0.44
C VAL A 192 -5.99 -8.79 0.84
N PHE A 193 -7.14 -8.81 1.54
CA PHE A 193 -7.78 -10.05 1.94
C PHE A 193 -8.32 -10.85 0.74
N PHE A 194 -8.78 -10.17 -0.32
CA PHE A 194 -9.20 -10.81 -1.56
C PHE A 194 -8.03 -11.52 -2.23
N VAL A 195 -6.90 -10.83 -2.43
CA VAL A 195 -5.68 -11.43 -2.99
C VAL A 195 -5.18 -12.58 -2.12
N LEU A 196 -5.17 -12.41 -0.79
CA LEU A 196 -4.78 -13.47 0.13
C LEU A 196 -5.69 -14.71 0.02
N LEU A 197 -6.99 -14.52 -0.19
CA LEU A 197 -7.93 -15.62 -0.40
C LEU A 197 -7.63 -16.35 -1.71
N VAL A 198 -7.46 -15.61 -2.81
CA VAL A 198 -7.09 -16.17 -4.13
C VAL A 198 -5.81 -16.99 -4.02
N VAL A 199 -4.75 -16.44 -3.41
CA VAL A 199 -3.48 -17.14 -3.21
C VAL A 199 -3.66 -18.42 -2.41
N GLN A 200 -4.47 -18.40 -1.34
CA GLN A 200 -4.71 -19.60 -0.53
C GLN A 200 -5.52 -20.65 -1.27
N LEU A 201 -6.52 -20.25 -2.06
CA LEU A 201 -7.32 -21.16 -2.88
C LEU A 201 -6.48 -21.80 -3.99
N VAL A 202 -5.68 -21.00 -4.70
CA VAL A 202 -4.73 -21.50 -5.71
C VAL A 202 -3.77 -22.50 -5.08
N ARG A 203 -3.18 -22.19 -3.90
CA ARG A 203 -2.29 -23.11 -3.19
C ARG A 203 -2.97 -24.40 -2.72
N ALA A 204 -4.27 -24.37 -2.46
CA ALA A 204 -5.02 -25.57 -2.08
C ALA A 204 -5.26 -26.51 -3.28
N ILE A 205 -5.34 -25.96 -4.50
CA ILE A 205 -5.63 -26.69 -5.73
C ILE A 205 -4.33 -27.10 -6.44
N ASP A 206 -3.35 -26.22 -6.52
CA ASP A 206 -2.07 -26.42 -7.23
C ASP A 206 -1.06 -27.18 -6.37
N GLN A 207 -1.30 -28.47 -6.20
CA GLN A 207 -0.38 -29.37 -5.50
C GLN A 207 0.95 -29.57 -6.24
N LYS A 208 1.02 -29.24 -7.54
CA LYS A 208 2.19 -29.44 -8.42
C LYS A 208 3.11 -28.21 -8.50
N GLY A 209 2.67 -27.04 -8.02
CA GLY A 209 3.50 -25.86 -7.84
C GLY A 209 3.76 -25.02 -9.09
N LEU A 210 2.97 -25.18 -10.15
CA LEU A 210 3.12 -24.41 -11.40
C LEU A 210 2.66 -22.96 -11.23
N ALA A 211 1.48 -22.75 -10.65
CA ALA A 211 0.99 -21.41 -10.30
C ALA A 211 1.72 -20.82 -9.09
N PHE A 212 2.33 -21.68 -8.26
CA PHE A 212 3.04 -21.28 -7.05
C PHE A 212 4.22 -20.34 -7.32
N GLY A 213 5.01 -20.55 -8.38
CA GLY A 213 6.22 -19.76 -8.68
C GLY A 213 5.97 -18.25 -8.78
N ILE A 214 4.83 -17.86 -9.35
CA ILE A 214 4.44 -16.46 -9.55
C ILE A 214 4.01 -15.81 -8.24
N PHE A 215 3.15 -16.49 -7.47
CA PHE A 215 2.69 -15.96 -6.19
C PHE A 215 3.78 -15.95 -5.12
N ASP A 216 4.75 -16.84 -5.24
CA ASP A 216 5.93 -16.83 -4.39
C ASP A 216 6.89 -15.68 -4.73
N PHE A 217 6.89 -15.16 -5.95
CA PHE A 217 7.66 -13.95 -6.28
C PHE A 217 7.11 -12.72 -5.53
N PHE A 218 5.79 -12.63 -5.34
CA PHE A 218 5.15 -11.49 -4.70
C PHE A 218 5.50 -11.36 -3.22
N GLY A 219 6.28 -10.32 -2.91
CA GLY A 219 6.56 -9.90 -1.54
C GLY A 219 7.73 -10.60 -0.85
N LYS A 220 8.52 -11.41 -1.58
CA LYS A 220 9.76 -12.00 -1.04
C LYS A 220 10.83 -10.96 -0.70
N ASN A 221 10.83 -9.83 -1.40
CA ASN A 221 11.77 -8.73 -1.15
C ASN A 221 11.16 -7.36 -1.54
N ALA A 222 11.80 -6.28 -1.10
CA ALA A 222 11.32 -4.91 -1.36
C ALA A 222 11.16 -4.58 -2.86
N ILE A 223 11.94 -5.22 -3.74
CA ILE A 223 11.88 -5.02 -5.20
C ILE A 223 10.64 -5.70 -5.77
N SER A 224 10.32 -6.92 -5.32
CA SER A 224 9.07 -7.57 -5.72
C SER A 224 7.86 -6.74 -5.31
N PHE A 225 7.88 -6.13 -4.12
CA PHE A 225 6.84 -5.17 -3.71
C PHE A 225 6.81 -3.92 -4.59
N TYR A 226 7.97 -3.36 -4.95
CA TYR A 226 8.05 -2.22 -5.87
C TYR A 226 7.44 -2.55 -7.23
N VAL A 227 7.87 -3.66 -7.85
CA VAL A 227 7.39 -4.07 -9.17
C VAL A 227 5.88 -4.30 -9.14
N VAL A 228 5.36 -5.00 -8.13
CA VAL A 228 3.92 -5.18 -7.95
C VAL A 228 3.20 -3.86 -7.76
N HIS A 229 3.75 -2.97 -6.93
CA HIS A 229 3.13 -1.67 -6.67
C HIS A 229 3.07 -0.81 -7.94
N ILE A 230 4.15 -0.79 -8.73
CA ILE A 230 4.22 -0.12 -10.02
C ILE A 230 3.20 -0.72 -10.98
N LEU A 231 3.16 -2.05 -11.11
CA LEU A 231 2.18 -2.72 -11.95
C LEU A 231 0.75 -2.37 -11.53
N LEU A 232 0.42 -2.46 -10.24
CA LEU A 232 -0.90 -2.08 -9.72
C LEU A 232 -1.23 -0.60 -9.98
N LEU A 233 -0.29 0.32 -9.79
CA LEU A 233 -0.49 1.74 -10.05
C LEU A 233 -0.72 2.02 -11.53
N TYR A 234 0.05 1.40 -12.42
CA TYR A 234 -0.11 1.57 -13.86
C TYR A 234 -1.39 0.90 -14.36
N THR A 235 -1.72 -0.29 -13.86
CA THR A 235 -3.03 -0.91 -14.10
C THR A 235 -4.12 0.04 -13.64
N TYR A 236 -4.13 0.51 -12.39
CA TYR A 236 -5.12 1.47 -11.88
C TYR A 236 -5.21 2.74 -12.73
N ARG A 237 -4.07 3.33 -13.11
CA ARG A 237 -4.03 4.56 -13.92
C ARG A 237 -4.66 4.37 -15.30
N TYR A 238 -4.42 3.22 -15.93
CA TYR A 238 -4.91 2.92 -17.27
C TYR A 238 -6.26 2.19 -17.29
N THR A 239 -6.70 1.63 -16.15
CA THR A 239 -7.99 0.98 -16.01
C THR A 239 -8.98 1.89 -15.29
N ILE A 240 -8.79 2.18 -14.00
CA ILE A 240 -9.80 2.80 -13.12
C ILE A 240 -9.79 4.32 -13.19
N ASN A 241 -8.62 4.94 -13.39
CA ASN A 241 -8.49 6.40 -13.48
C ASN A 241 -8.75 6.94 -14.91
N GLN A 242 -9.17 6.07 -15.83
CA GLN A 242 -9.90 6.44 -17.02
C GLN A 242 -11.36 6.03 -16.81
N ARG A 243 -12.32 6.80 -17.33
CA ARG A 243 -13.73 6.42 -17.32
C ARG A 243 -13.83 5.04 -17.98
N ILE A 244 -14.05 3.97 -17.21
CA ILE A 244 -14.14 2.61 -17.76
C ILE A 244 -15.47 2.51 -18.49
N ASP A 245 -15.44 2.66 -19.81
CA ASP A 245 -16.62 2.47 -20.66
C ASP A 245 -16.95 0.97 -20.87
N ASN A 246 -16.02 0.06 -20.58
CA ASN A 246 -16.25 -1.38 -20.77
C ASN A 246 -15.47 -2.29 -19.79
N PRO A 247 -16.15 -2.95 -18.82
CA PRO A 247 -15.52 -3.83 -17.83
C PRO A 247 -14.91 -5.12 -18.40
N LEU A 248 -15.22 -5.51 -19.64
CA LEU A 248 -14.63 -6.69 -20.28
C LEU A 248 -13.17 -6.49 -20.69
N VAL A 249 -12.78 -5.24 -20.98
CA VAL A 249 -11.38 -4.88 -21.29
C VAL A 249 -10.50 -5.02 -20.04
N PHE A 250 -11.03 -4.68 -18.87
CA PHE A 250 -10.34 -4.89 -17.58
C PHE A 250 -10.06 -6.38 -17.33
N THR A 251 -11.07 -7.23 -17.49
CA THR A 251 -10.91 -8.67 -17.36
C THR A 251 -9.94 -9.21 -18.41
N GLY A 252 -9.99 -8.73 -19.65
CA GLY A 252 -9.07 -9.12 -20.72
C GLY A 252 -7.61 -8.75 -20.46
N VAL A 253 -7.32 -7.52 -20.01
CA VAL A 253 -5.94 -7.09 -19.70
C VAL A 253 -5.41 -7.80 -18.46
N PHE A 254 -6.25 -8.04 -17.45
CA PHE A 254 -5.88 -8.80 -16.27
C PHE A 254 -5.58 -10.27 -16.60
N LEU A 255 -6.37 -10.89 -17.48
CA LEU A 255 -6.14 -12.25 -17.97
C LEU A 255 -4.91 -12.34 -18.88
N LEU A 256 -4.68 -11.35 -19.76
CA LEU A 256 -3.48 -11.28 -20.62
C LEU A 256 -2.21 -11.08 -19.82
N PHE A 257 -2.26 -10.27 -18.75
CA PHE A 257 -1.15 -10.14 -17.81
C PHE A 257 -0.89 -11.48 -17.07
N PHE A 258 -1.95 -12.21 -16.73
CA PHE A 258 -1.84 -13.56 -16.18
C PHE A 258 -1.23 -14.54 -17.19
N ASP A 259 -1.71 -14.58 -18.44
CA ASP A 259 -1.22 -15.46 -19.50
C ASP A 259 0.26 -15.18 -19.86
N PHE A 260 0.65 -13.91 -19.96
CA PHE A 260 2.04 -13.53 -20.24
C PHE A 260 3.01 -14.03 -19.16
N VAL A 261 2.57 -14.02 -17.90
CA VAL A 261 3.37 -14.50 -16.77
C VAL A 261 3.37 -16.04 -16.68
N PHE A 262 2.34 -16.71 -17.19
CA PHE A 262 2.23 -18.18 -17.19
C PHE A 262 2.93 -18.89 -18.37
N PHE A 263 3.11 -18.23 -19.52
CA PHE A 263 3.69 -18.86 -20.72
C PHE A 263 5.19 -18.58 -20.93
N TYR A 264 5.78 -17.63 -20.20
CA TYR A 264 7.16 -17.18 -20.43
C TYR A 264 8.08 -17.27 -19.18
N LEU A 265 7.66 -18.00 -18.15
CA LEU A 265 8.47 -18.45 -17.00
C LEU A 265 8.33 -19.95 -16.83
#